data_AF-A0A932NZK8-F1
#
_entry.id   AF-A0A932NZK8-F1
#
_cell.length_a   1.000
_cell.length_b   1.000
_cell.length_c   1.000
_cell.angle_alpha   90.00
_cell.angle_beta   90.00
_cell.angle_gamma   90.00
#
_symmetry.space_group_name_H-M   'P 1'
#
loop_
_entity.id
_entity.type
_entity.pdbx_description
1 polymer ?
#
loop_
_entity_poly.entity_id
_entity_poly.type
_entity_poly.pdbx_seq_one_letter_code
_entity_poly.pdbx_strand_id
1 'polypeptide(L)'
;WPGLKRNDADWYAAEIMDYILGGGSFSSRLMKEIREKRGLTYGVNSGSSALEHGPLFTVEASFQGKNAAEVLRLINEEVARMVKDPVSAEELKAAKDYLIGSAPLDLTSTSNIAGRYLGLRLNGLPMDEEEKRAKALQAVTAADVQRVAKRIFSVQPAVFFVGNPEGITPTETFDKID
;
A
#
# COMPACT_ATOMS: atom_id res chain seq x y z
N TRP A 1 -1.50 -0.82 9.67
CA TRP A 1 -2.83 -1.44 9.76
C TRP A 1 -2.73 -2.95 9.62
N PRO A 2 -3.75 -3.72 10.07
CA PRO A 2 -3.88 -5.12 9.69
C PRO A 2 -3.89 -5.25 8.17
N GLY A 3 -3.05 -6.14 7.64
CA GLY A 3 -3.00 -6.46 6.23
C GLY A 3 -3.90 -7.66 5.90
N LEU A 4 -3.78 -8.14 4.67
CA LEU A 4 -4.45 -9.35 4.20
C LEU A 4 -3.45 -10.49 4.00
N LYS A 5 -3.90 -11.72 4.19
CA LYS A 5 -3.13 -12.89 3.75
C LYS A 5 -3.13 -12.95 2.23
N ARG A 6 -2.10 -13.55 1.65
CA ARG A 6 -1.95 -13.62 0.20
C ARG A 6 -3.08 -14.38 -0.51
N ASN A 7 -3.71 -15.33 0.18
CA ASN A 7 -4.84 -16.12 -0.31
C ASN A 7 -6.22 -15.54 0.09
N ASP A 8 -6.27 -14.33 0.65
CA ASP A 8 -7.52 -13.64 0.93
C ASP A 8 -8.22 -13.27 -0.38
N ALA A 9 -9.54 -13.43 -0.44
CA ALA A 9 -10.34 -13.11 -1.62
C ALA A 9 -10.24 -11.61 -2.02
N ASP A 10 -9.91 -10.76 -1.06
CA ASP A 10 -9.76 -9.32 -1.24
C ASP A 10 -8.35 -8.90 -1.68
N TRP A 11 -7.42 -9.83 -1.84
CA TRP A 11 -6.00 -9.53 -2.12
C TRP A 11 -5.83 -8.59 -3.31
N TYR A 12 -6.47 -8.89 -4.45
CA TYR A 12 -6.31 -8.09 -5.67
C TYR A 12 -7.00 -6.72 -5.59
N ALA A 13 -8.08 -6.62 -4.81
CA ALA A 13 -8.70 -5.33 -4.52
C ALA A 13 -7.81 -4.48 -3.60
N ALA A 14 -7.12 -5.10 -2.63
CA ALA A 14 -6.12 -4.44 -1.79
C ALA A 14 -4.90 -3.99 -2.60
N GLU A 15 -4.46 -4.79 -3.58
CA GLU A 15 -3.33 -4.45 -4.46
C GLU A 15 -3.64 -3.21 -5.32
N ILE A 16 -4.86 -3.12 -5.86
CA ILE A 16 -5.32 -1.92 -6.57
C ILE A 16 -5.46 -0.72 -5.62
N MET A 17 -6.05 -0.93 -4.44
CA MET A 17 -6.16 0.11 -3.42
C MET A 17 -4.80 0.69 -3.04
N ASP A 18 -3.81 -0.19 -2.80
CA ASP A 18 -2.44 0.17 -2.46
C ASP A 18 -1.78 1.00 -3.56
N TYR A 19 -1.87 0.54 -4.82
CA TYR A 19 -1.35 1.28 -5.96
C TYR A 19 -1.88 2.72 -6.01
N ILE A 20 -3.19 2.90 -5.81
CA ILE A 20 -3.82 4.22 -5.85
C ILE A 20 -3.39 5.06 -4.64
N LEU A 21 -3.32 4.47 -3.45
CA LEU A 21 -2.99 5.20 -2.22
C LEU A 21 -1.54 5.68 -2.21
N GLY A 22 -0.57 4.77 -2.33
CA GLY A 22 0.86 5.07 -2.15
C GLY A 22 1.83 4.15 -2.91
N GLY A 23 1.40 2.97 -3.38
CA GLY A 23 2.24 2.02 -4.10
C GLY A 23 2.55 2.42 -5.55
N GLY A 24 1.72 3.28 -6.17
CA GLY A 24 1.85 3.72 -7.56
C GLY A 24 2.92 4.79 -7.82
N SER A 25 3.82 5.05 -6.86
CA SER A 25 4.85 6.10 -6.96
C SER A 25 4.20 7.45 -7.31
N PHE A 26 4.71 8.20 -8.30
CA PHE A 26 4.18 9.50 -8.75
C PHE A 26 2.70 9.50 -9.17
N SER A 27 2.13 8.33 -9.50
CA SER A 27 0.71 8.27 -9.83
C SER A 27 -0.20 8.24 -8.58
N SER A 28 0.36 7.89 -7.41
CA SER A 28 -0.38 7.67 -6.17
C SER A 28 -0.84 8.96 -5.49
N ARG A 29 -1.93 8.88 -4.71
CA ARG A 29 -2.50 10.01 -3.98
C ARG A 29 -1.50 10.61 -2.98
N LEU A 30 -0.81 9.77 -2.20
CA LEU A 30 0.14 10.22 -1.19
C LEU A 30 1.32 10.98 -1.82
N MET A 31 1.89 10.49 -2.92
CA MET A 31 2.98 11.19 -3.62
C MET A 31 2.51 12.54 -4.21
N LYS A 32 1.31 12.57 -4.81
CA LYS A 32 0.73 13.83 -5.32
C LYS A 32 0.52 14.86 -4.22
N GLU A 33 -0.10 14.47 -3.10
CA GLU A 33 -0.43 15.42 -2.04
C GLU A 33 0.78 15.91 -1.24
N ILE A 34 1.69 15.00 -0.90
CA ILE A 34 2.76 15.29 0.07
C ILE A 34 4.03 15.74 -0.64
N ARG A 35 4.39 15.08 -1.75
CA ARG A 35 5.61 15.41 -2.51
C ARG A 35 5.35 16.46 -3.58
N GLU A 36 4.39 16.26 -4.47
CA GLU A 36 4.22 17.16 -5.63
C GLU A 36 3.61 18.50 -5.25
N LYS A 37 2.49 18.49 -4.51
CA LYS A 37 1.79 19.73 -4.15
C LYS A 37 2.48 20.54 -3.05
N ARG A 38 3.22 19.88 -2.15
CA ARG A 38 3.72 20.52 -0.92
C ARG A 38 5.22 20.37 -0.68
N GLY A 39 5.91 19.47 -1.37
CA GLY A 39 7.35 19.28 -1.23
C GLY A 39 7.80 18.86 0.18
N LEU A 40 6.94 18.21 0.98
CA LEU A 40 7.23 17.90 2.39
C LEU A 40 8.10 16.66 2.59
N THR A 41 8.17 15.81 1.56
CA THR A 41 8.89 14.53 1.56
C THR A 41 9.60 14.33 0.23
N TYR A 42 10.71 13.58 0.25
CA TYR A 42 11.30 13.03 -0.98
C TYR A 42 10.61 11.75 -1.44
N GLY A 43 10.00 11.01 -0.52
CA GLY A 43 9.37 9.73 -0.79
C GLY A 43 8.36 9.35 0.29
N VAL A 44 7.18 8.99 -0.17
CA VAL A 44 6.12 8.33 0.61
C VAL A 44 5.63 7.13 -0.20
N ASN A 45 5.50 5.98 0.45
CA ASN A 45 4.96 4.77 -0.17
C ASN A 45 3.94 4.10 0.75
N SER A 46 3.15 3.20 0.18
CA SER A 46 2.39 2.23 0.94
C SER A 46 2.63 0.83 0.38
N GLY A 47 2.31 -0.19 1.20
CA GLY A 47 2.44 -1.57 0.77
C GLY A 47 1.69 -2.56 1.65
N SER A 48 1.30 -3.68 1.05
CA SER A 48 0.80 -4.87 1.76
C SER A 48 1.92 -5.90 1.96
N SER A 49 2.15 -6.32 3.20
CA SER A 49 3.04 -7.41 3.57
C SER A 49 2.23 -8.62 4.02
N ALA A 50 2.22 -9.68 3.21
CA ALA A 50 1.49 -10.93 3.48
C ALA A 50 2.24 -11.87 4.45
N LEU A 51 2.64 -11.37 5.62
CA LEU A 51 3.31 -12.19 6.64
C LEU A 51 2.37 -13.29 7.16
N GLU A 52 2.91 -14.48 7.43
CA GLU A 52 2.14 -15.68 7.79
C GLU A 52 1.27 -15.50 9.06
N HIS A 53 1.86 -14.92 10.10
CA HIS A 53 1.23 -14.78 11.43
C HIS A 53 0.70 -13.38 11.74
N GLY A 54 0.87 -12.43 10.83
CA GLY A 54 0.50 -11.04 11.09
C GLY A 54 0.68 -10.19 9.84
N PRO A 55 -0.17 -10.34 8.82
CA PRO A 55 -0.08 -9.52 7.63
C PRO A 55 -0.29 -8.05 8.01
N LEU A 56 0.43 -7.15 7.34
CA LEU A 56 0.43 -5.72 7.63
C LEU A 56 0.18 -4.91 6.36
N PHE A 57 -0.50 -3.79 6.52
CA PHE A 57 -0.51 -2.71 5.55
C PHE A 57 0.22 -1.52 6.16
N THR A 58 1.25 -1.02 5.49
CA THR A 58 2.12 0.06 5.98
C THR A 58 2.07 1.26 5.06
N VAL A 59 2.29 2.45 5.65
CA VAL A 59 2.61 3.68 4.94
C VAL A 59 3.92 4.17 5.54
N GLU A 60 4.89 4.46 4.68
CA GLU A 60 6.23 4.89 5.07
C GLU A 60 6.54 6.21 4.38
N ALA A 61 7.08 7.18 5.11
CA ALA A 61 7.47 8.47 4.55
C ALA A 61 8.70 9.03 5.25
N SER A 62 9.54 9.74 4.49
CA SER A 62 10.74 10.40 5.01
C SER A 62 10.66 11.91 4.84
N PHE A 63 10.76 12.66 5.94
CA PHE A 63 10.56 14.10 5.97
C PHE A 63 11.43 14.79 7.03
N GLN A 64 11.54 16.12 6.95
CA GLN A 64 12.18 16.92 7.99
C GLN A 64 11.32 16.92 9.27
N GLY A 65 11.95 16.90 10.45
CA GLY A 65 11.25 16.83 11.75
C GLY A 65 10.12 17.85 11.92
N LYS A 66 10.35 19.10 11.51
CA LYS A 66 9.35 20.19 11.50
C LYS A 66 8.08 19.90 10.69
N ASN A 67 8.11 18.95 9.75
CA ASN A 67 6.98 18.60 8.89
C ASN A 67 6.16 17.41 9.46
N ALA A 68 6.56 16.80 10.58
CA ALA A 68 5.99 15.54 11.04
C ALA A 68 4.47 15.57 11.24
N ALA A 69 3.97 16.57 11.99
CA ALA A 69 2.54 16.73 12.23
C ALA A 69 1.73 16.90 10.94
N GLU A 70 2.22 17.71 10.01
CA GLU A 70 1.55 17.98 8.75
C GLU A 70 1.53 16.76 7.83
N VAL A 71 2.64 16.03 7.72
CA VAL A 71 2.71 14.80 6.91
C VAL A 71 1.77 13.72 7.47
N LEU A 72 1.78 13.51 8.80
CA LEU A 72 0.86 12.55 9.43
C LEU A 72 -0.61 12.94 9.19
N ARG A 73 -0.95 14.23 9.30
CA ARG A 73 -2.30 14.73 9.00
C ARG A 73 -2.70 14.41 7.56
N LEU A 74 -1.83 14.68 6.59
CA LEU A 74 -2.10 14.43 5.16
C LEU A 74 -2.26 12.94 4.85
N ILE A 75 -1.44 12.07 5.45
CA ILE A 75 -1.60 10.61 5.32
C ILE A 75 -2.98 10.19 5.84
N ASN A 76 -3.35 10.64 7.03
CA ASN A 76 -4.65 10.31 7.62
C ASN A 76 -5.82 10.83 6.78
N GLU A 77 -5.70 12.00 6.16
CA GLU A 77 -6.70 12.55 5.25
C GLU A 77 -6.87 11.72 3.98
N GLU A 78 -5.77 11.28 3.36
CA GLU A 78 -5.84 10.43 2.18
C GLU A 78 -6.40 9.04 2.49
N VAL A 79 -6.04 8.46 3.64
CA VAL A 79 -6.63 7.21 4.12
C VAL A 79 -8.14 7.40 4.36
N ALA A 80 -8.55 8.50 5.01
CA ALA A 80 -9.95 8.79 5.24
C ALA A 80 -10.73 8.98 3.92
N ARG A 81 -10.14 9.66 2.92
CA ARG A 81 -10.70 9.78 1.57
C ARG A 81 -10.84 8.41 0.89
N MET A 82 -9.83 7.55 1.00
CA MET A 82 -9.87 6.19 0.43
C MET A 82 -11.01 5.33 1.03
N VAL A 83 -11.31 5.53 2.32
CA VAL A 83 -12.42 4.84 3.00
C VAL A 83 -13.78 5.44 2.61
N LYS A 84 -13.86 6.77 2.55
CA LYS A 84 -15.12 7.51 2.41
C LYS A 84 -15.63 7.55 0.97
N ASP A 85 -14.74 7.81 0.02
CA ASP A 85 -15.09 8.14 -1.36
C ASP A 85 -14.64 7.01 -2.29
N PRO A 86 -15.48 6.55 -3.24
CA PRO A 86 -15.04 5.61 -4.26
C PRO A 86 -13.88 6.18 -5.08
N VAL A 87 -12.93 5.31 -5.47
CA VAL A 87 -11.86 5.69 -6.40
C VAL A 87 -12.43 6.09 -7.75
N SER A 88 -11.76 7.01 -8.45
CA SER A 88 -12.21 7.46 -9.76
C SER A 88 -12.02 6.36 -10.82
N ALA A 89 -12.74 6.49 -11.94
CA ALA A 89 -12.59 5.57 -13.07
C ALA A 89 -11.17 5.60 -13.64
N GLU A 90 -10.56 6.78 -13.66
CA GLU A 90 -9.20 7.03 -14.13
C GLU A 90 -8.15 6.38 -13.21
N GLU A 91 -8.31 6.54 -11.89
CA GLU A 91 -7.43 5.89 -10.90
C GLU A 91 -7.51 4.37 -11.00
N LEU A 92 -8.74 3.82 -11.05
CA LEU A 92 -8.96 2.39 -11.18
C LEU A 92 -8.37 1.85 -12.48
N LYS A 93 -8.56 2.56 -13.60
CA LYS A 93 -8.01 2.16 -14.89
C LYS A 93 -6.49 2.19 -14.88
N ALA A 94 -5.89 3.28 -14.39
CA ALA A 94 -4.43 3.42 -14.32
C ALA A 94 -3.80 2.32 -13.46
N ALA A 95 -4.41 1.99 -12.32
CA ALA A 95 -3.96 0.91 -11.45
C ALA A 95 -4.00 -0.45 -12.16
N LYS A 96 -5.11 -0.78 -12.83
CA LYS A 96 -5.24 -2.03 -13.58
C LYS A 96 -4.24 -2.12 -14.71
N ASP A 97 -4.14 -1.08 -15.53
CA ASP A 97 -3.21 -1.04 -16.68
C ASP A 97 -1.77 -1.27 -16.21
N TYR A 98 -1.36 -0.63 -15.11
CA TYR A 98 -0.03 -0.80 -14.55
C TYR A 98 0.18 -2.21 -14.00
N LEU A 99 -0.67 -2.66 -13.07
CA LEU A 99 -0.49 -3.93 -12.36
C LEU A 99 -0.55 -5.15 -13.28
N ILE A 100 -1.32 -5.06 -14.37
CA ILE A 100 -1.40 -6.10 -15.41
C ILE A 100 -0.21 -5.95 -16.38
N GLY A 101 0.08 -4.73 -16.83
CA GLY A 101 1.12 -4.47 -17.83
C GLY A 101 2.55 -4.62 -17.34
N SER A 102 2.81 -4.46 -16.03
CA SER A 102 4.14 -4.60 -15.44
C SER A 102 4.53 -6.05 -15.15
N ALA A 103 3.56 -6.97 -15.06
CA ALA A 103 3.79 -8.37 -14.68
C ALA A 103 4.86 -9.09 -15.52
N PRO A 104 4.97 -8.89 -16.84
CA PRO A 104 6.04 -9.52 -17.63
C PRO A 104 7.45 -9.08 -17.22
N LEU A 105 7.61 -7.85 -16.71
CA LEU A 105 8.91 -7.32 -16.27
C LEU A 105 9.43 -8.06 -15.05
N ASP A 106 8.53 -8.55 -14.19
CA ASP A 106 8.87 -9.35 -13.01
C ASP A 106 9.35 -10.76 -13.38
N LEU A 107 9.24 -11.19 -14.64
CA LEU A 107 9.65 -12.51 -15.13
C LEU A 107 10.89 -12.45 -16.04
N THR A 108 11.67 -11.38 -15.95
CA THR A 108 12.82 -11.12 -16.84
C THR A 108 14.15 -11.72 -16.37
N SER A 109 14.22 -12.23 -15.14
CA SER A 109 15.43 -12.86 -14.59
C SER A 109 15.12 -14.17 -13.89
N THR A 110 16.05 -15.13 -13.93
CA THR A 110 15.92 -16.41 -13.23
C THR A 110 15.67 -16.22 -11.73
N SER A 111 16.31 -15.22 -11.11
CA SER A 111 16.12 -14.89 -9.69
C SER A 111 14.70 -14.41 -9.39
N ASN A 112 14.13 -13.54 -10.24
CA ASN A 112 12.77 -13.04 -10.03
C ASN A 112 11.73 -14.16 -10.27
N ILE A 113 11.95 -14.99 -11.29
CA ILE A 113 11.12 -16.17 -11.56
C ILE A 113 11.15 -17.12 -10.35
N ALA A 114 12.33 -17.47 -9.85
CA ALA A 114 12.48 -18.35 -8.69
C ALA A 114 11.82 -17.76 -7.43
N GLY A 115 12.03 -16.47 -7.17
CA GLY A 115 11.40 -15.76 -6.06
C GLY A 115 9.87 -15.75 -6.15
N ARG A 116 9.32 -15.57 -7.36
CA ARG A 116 7.87 -15.59 -7.59
C ARG A 116 7.27 -16.96 -7.28
N TYR A 117 7.84 -18.03 -7.84
CA TYR A 117 7.34 -19.38 -7.60
C TYR A 117 7.55 -19.83 -6.15
N LEU A 118 8.66 -19.44 -5.51
CA LEU A 118 8.86 -19.65 -4.08
C LEU A 118 7.76 -18.95 -3.27
N GLY A 119 7.46 -17.69 -3.60
CA GLY A 119 6.38 -16.93 -2.99
C GLY A 119 5.02 -17.61 -3.11
N LEU A 120 4.66 -18.11 -4.31
CA LEU A 120 3.42 -18.89 -4.50
C LEU A 120 3.38 -20.11 -3.58
N ARG A 121 4.48 -20.87 -3.51
CA ARG A 121 4.57 -22.08 -2.67
C ARG A 121 4.47 -21.77 -1.18
N LEU A 122 5.19 -20.76 -0.69
CA LEU A 122 5.15 -20.34 0.71
C LEU A 122 3.75 -19.84 1.11
N ASN A 123 3.01 -19.25 0.17
CA ASN A 123 1.65 -18.77 0.41
C ASN A 123 0.55 -19.81 0.09
N GLY A 124 0.93 -21.04 -0.26
CA GLY A 124 -0.02 -22.11 -0.58
C GLY A 124 -0.86 -21.85 -1.84
N LEU A 125 -0.38 -21.03 -2.77
CA LEU A 125 -1.08 -20.68 -4.00
C LEU A 125 -0.79 -21.66 -5.14
N PRO A 126 -1.75 -21.89 -6.05
CA PRO A 126 -1.55 -22.75 -7.20
C PRO A 126 -0.56 -22.14 -8.19
N MET A 127 0.11 -22.98 -8.99
CA MET A 127 1.11 -22.53 -9.96
C MET A 127 0.50 -21.80 -11.17
N ASP A 128 -0.81 -21.96 -11.41
CA ASP A 128 -1.56 -21.25 -12.45
C ASP A 128 -2.11 -19.88 -11.97
N GLU A 129 -1.77 -19.46 -10.75
CA GLU A 129 -2.24 -18.20 -10.16
C GLU A 129 -1.82 -16.98 -10.98
N GLU A 130 -0.63 -17.02 -11.61
CA GLU A 130 -0.15 -15.90 -12.43
C GLU A 130 -1.03 -15.66 -13.66
N GLU A 131 -1.60 -16.73 -14.26
CA GLU A 131 -2.55 -16.60 -15.38
C GLU A 131 -3.91 -16.05 -14.91
N LYS A 132 -4.29 -16.36 -13.66
CA LYS A 132 -5.55 -15.91 -13.06
C LYS A 132 -5.46 -14.47 -12.54
N ARG A 133 -4.27 -14.02 -12.14
CA ARG A 133 -4.03 -12.68 -11.58
C ARG A 133 -4.55 -11.57 -12.48
N ALA A 134 -4.23 -11.60 -13.77
CA ALA A 134 -4.68 -10.56 -14.70
C ALA A 134 -6.21 -10.49 -14.79
N LYS A 135 -6.89 -11.65 -14.84
CA LYS A 135 -8.35 -11.72 -14.86
C LYS A 135 -8.95 -11.22 -13.54
N ALA A 136 -8.35 -11.58 -12.41
CA ALA A 136 -8.79 -11.16 -11.09
C ALA A 136 -8.67 -9.63 -10.92
N LEU A 137 -7.52 -9.04 -11.28
CA LEU A 137 -7.33 -7.59 -11.28
C LEU A 137 -8.31 -6.88 -12.21
N GLN A 138 -8.56 -7.43 -13.40
CA GLN A 138 -9.50 -6.83 -14.35
C GLN A 138 -10.93 -6.81 -13.81
N ALA A 139 -11.33 -7.81 -13.03
CA ALA A 139 -12.67 -7.94 -12.44
C ALA A 139 -12.93 -6.99 -11.26
N VAL A 140 -11.90 -6.47 -10.60
CA VAL A 140 -12.05 -5.59 -9.42
C VAL A 140 -12.83 -4.32 -9.77
N THR A 141 -13.80 -3.95 -8.96
CA THR A 141 -14.58 -2.72 -9.11
C THR A 141 -14.15 -1.63 -8.12
N ALA A 142 -14.55 -0.38 -8.36
CA ALA A 142 -14.33 0.70 -7.39
C ALA A 142 -15.02 0.43 -6.04
N ALA A 143 -16.15 -0.30 -6.07
CA ALA A 143 -16.85 -0.71 -4.85
C ALA A 143 -16.05 -1.75 -4.05
N ASP A 144 -15.36 -2.68 -4.71
CA ASP A 144 -14.47 -3.64 -4.07
C ASP A 144 -13.30 -2.93 -3.39
N VAL A 145 -12.67 -1.98 -4.10
CA VAL A 145 -11.57 -1.15 -3.54
C VAL A 145 -12.04 -0.42 -2.29
N GLN A 146 -13.20 0.24 -2.35
CA GLN A 146 -13.74 0.97 -1.20
C GLN A 146 -14.10 0.04 -0.03
N ARG A 147 -14.67 -1.12 -0.31
CA ARG A 147 -15.00 -2.13 0.72
C ARG A 147 -13.74 -2.63 1.42
N VAL A 148 -12.67 -2.90 0.66
CA VAL A 148 -11.38 -3.33 1.20
C VAL A 148 -10.70 -2.22 2.00
N ALA A 149 -10.76 -0.97 1.53
CA ALA A 149 -10.29 0.19 2.29
C ALA A 149 -10.98 0.29 3.66
N LYS A 150 -12.31 0.15 3.70
CA LYS A 150 -13.08 0.11 4.96
C LYS A 150 -12.63 -1.03 5.88
N ARG A 151 -12.31 -2.19 5.31
CA ARG A 151 -11.83 -3.37 6.07
C ARG A 151 -10.45 -3.13 6.68
N ILE A 152 -9.46 -2.75 5.86
CA ILE A 152 -8.05 -2.55 6.26
C ILE A 152 -7.91 -1.37 7.24
N PHE A 153 -8.58 -0.26 6.95
CA PHE A 153 -8.49 0.98 7.74
C PHE A 153 -9.57 1.09 8.83
N SER A 154 -10.16 -0.04 9.24
CA SER A 154 -11.20 -0.09 10.29
C SER A 154 -10.67 0.20 11.70
N VAL A 155 -9.35 0.14 11.89
CA VAL A 155 -8.67 0.38 13.17
C VAL A 155 -7.65 1.50 13.02
N GLN A 156 -7.31 2.15 14.14
CA GLN A 156 -6.20 3.11 14.15
C GLN A 156 -4.87 2.36 13.93
N PRO A 157 -3.94 2.92 13.14
CA PRO A 157 -2.63 2.33 12.98
C PRO A 157 -1.77 2.56 14.22
N ALA A 158 -0.79 1.68 14.43
CA ALA A 158 0.39 2.06 15.19
C ALA A 158 1.23 3.02 14.33
N VAL A 159 1.74 4.09 14.93
CA VAL A 159 2.57 5.09 14.25
C VAL A 159 3.91 5.17 14.97
N PHE A 160 4.98 5.00 14.22
CA PHE A 160 6.34 5.08 14.72
C PHE A 160 7.07 6.23 14.04
N PHE A 161 7.81 7.00 14.83
CA PHE A 161 8.70 8.04 14.34
C PHE A 161 10.13 7.70 14.74
N VAL A 162 11.06 7.92 13.82
CA VAL A 162 12.50 7.82 14.09
C VAL A 162 13.10 9.20 13.87
N GLY A 163 13.82 9.71 14.88
CA GLY A 163 14.40 11.06 14.89
C GLY A 163 13.64 12.03 15.80
N ASN A 164 13.59 13.31 15.43
CA ASN A 164 12.97 14.37 16.22
C ASN A 164 11.70 14.91 15.54
N PRO A 165 10.53 14.28 15.72
CA PRO A 165 9.27 14.73 15.13
C PRO A 165 8.68 15.92 15.89
N GLU A 166 8.65 17.10 15.27
CA GLU A 166 8.05 18.28 15.91
C GLU A 166 6.52 18.25 15.77
N GLY A 167 5.82 18.77 16.79
CA GLY A 167 4.36 18.84 16.80
C GLY A 167 3.65 17.49 16.99
N ILE A 168 4.39 16.43 17.32
CA ILE A 168 3.85 15.12 17.69
C ILE A 168 4.01 14.91 19.19
N THR A 169 2.94 14.49 19.88
CA THR A 169 3.02 14.03 21.27
C THR A 169 3.08 12.50 21.25
N PRO A 170 4.23 11.87 21.56
CA PRO A 170 4.35 10.42 21.55
C PRO A 170 3.58 9.81 22.73
N THR A 171 2.99 8.63 22.52
CA THR A 171 2.43 7.82 23.61
C THR A 171 3.52 7.08 24.40
N GLU A 172 4.66 6.82 23.75
CA GLU A 172 5.83 6.17 24.32
C GLU A 172 7.09 6.62 23.55
N THR A 173 8.22 6.75 24.24
CA THR A 173 9.51 7.14 23.67
C THR A 173 10.56 6.10 24.04
N PHE A 174 11.35 5.66 23.06
CA PHE A 174 12.42 4.70 23.25
C PHE A 174 13.78 5.36 22.95
N ASP A 175 14.66 5.44 23.94
CA ASP A 175 15.95 6.12 23.82
C ASP A 175 17.01 5.28 23.08
N LYS A 176 16.85 3.95 23.08
CA LYS A 176 17.68 2.98 22.35
C LYS A 176 16.84 1.78 21.93
N ILE A 177 17.11 1.26 20.73
CA ILE A 177 16.71 -0.09 20.34
C ILE A 177 17.87 -0.98 20.79
N ASP A 178 17.71 -1.64 21.93
CA ASP A 178 18.67 -2.64 22.43
C ASP A 178 18.65 -3.92 21.56
#